data_AF-A0A949G9P1-F1
#
_entry.id   AF-A0A949G9P1-F1
#
_cell.length_a   1.000
_cell.length_b   1.000
_cell.length_c   1.000
_cell.angle_alpha   90.00
_cell.angle_beta   90.00
_cell.angle_gamma   90.00
#
_symmetry.space_group_name_H-M   'P 1'
#
loop_
_entity.id
_entity.type
_entity.pdbx_description
1 polymer ?
#
loop_
_entity_poly.entity_id
_entity_poly.type
_entity_poly.pdbx_seq_one_letter_code
_entity_poly.pdbx_strand_id
1 'polypeptide(L)'
;MTQLKDKTANLCEVCGFDEFFQRHHIKPRRCGGSSGMGNLIALCPNCHHRADRNTLKPKFLFECVAKRLDRQLEEGTLAVDVYRRAQARISQYLAELENENDFWD
;
A
#
# COMPACT_ATOMS: atom_id res chain seq x y z
N MET A 1 15.87 -17.27 -11.76
CA MET A 1 15.41 -16.47 -10.60
C MET A 1 16.31 -15.25 -10.45
N THR A 2 16.05 -14.20 -11.22
CA THR A 2 16.86 -12.98 -11.14
C THR A 2 16.24 -12.08 -10.08
N GLN A 3 16.88 -11.99 -8.92
CA GLN A 3 16.49 -11.03 -7.88
C GLN A 3 16.74 -9.62 -8.43
N LEU A 4 15.68 -8.94 -8.86
CA LEU A 4 15.69 -7.50 -9.06
C LEU A 4 15.86 -6.86 -7.68
N LYS A 5 17.11 -6.52 -7.34
CA LYS A 5 17.42 -5.59 -6.24
C LYS A 5 17.13 -4.18 -6.72
N ASP A 6 15.86 -3.84 -6.83
CA ASP A 6 15.45 -2.44 -6.96
C ASP A 6 15.72 -1.73 -5.63
N LYS A 7 16.75 -0.90 -5.60
CA LYS A 7 17.07 -0.07 -4.43
C LYS A 7 15.95 0.93 -4.09
N THR A 8 15.02 1.18 -5.02
CA THR A 8 13.83 2.04 -4.84
C THR A 8 12.68 1.34 -4.11
N ALA A 9 12.76 0.01 -3.89
CA ALA A 9 11.71 -0.78 -3.25
C ALA A 9 11.82 -0.87 -1.71
N ASN A 10 12.82 -0.20 -1.11
CA ASN A 10 13.16 -0.37 0.31
C ASN A 10 12.80 0.80 1.23
N LEU A 11 11.98 1.75 0.77
CA LEU A 11 11.61 2.92 1.56
C LEU A 11 10.20 2.82 2.16
N CYS A 12 10.05 3.33 3.38
CA CYS A 12 8.75 3.51 4.00
C CYS A 12 7.93 4.54 3.21
N GLU A 13 6.77 4.15 2.72
CA GLU A 13 5.90 5.00 1.90
C GLU A 13 5.20 6.12 2.69
N VAL A 14 5.40 6.16 4.02
CA VAL A 14 4.84 7.18 4.91
C VAL A 14 5.90 8.21 5.32
N CYS A 15 7.11 7.79 5.69
CA CYS A 15 8.14 8.70 6.22
C CYS A 15 9.47 8.69 5.45
N GLY A 16 9.63 7.82 4.45
CA GLY A 16 10.84 7.74 3.62
C GLY A 16 12.02 6.97 4.23
N PHE A 17 11.90 6.43 5.45
CA PHE A 17 12.96 5.61 6.07
C PHE A 17 13.29 4.38 5.22
N ASP A 18 14.57 4.12 4.95
CA ASP A 18 15.03 3.21 3.89
C ASP A 18 15.94 2.04 4.35
N GLU A 19 16.20 1.91 5.65
CA GLU A 19 17.05 0.83 6.17
C GLU A 19 16.29 -0.48 6.43
N PHE A 20 15.07 -0.41 6.96
CA PHE A 20 14.25 -1.58 7.29
C PHE A 20 12.76 -1.30 7.12
N PHE A 21 12.06 -2.22 6.46
CA PHE A 21 10.64 -2.09 6.17
C PHE A 21 9.93 -3.45 6.17
N GLN A 22 8.63 -3.41 6.34
CA GLN A 22 7.70 -4.53 6.38
C GLN A 22 6.52 -4.24 5.47
N ARG A 23 5.98 -5.29 4.84
CA ARG A 23 4.74 -5.17 4.06
C ARG A 23 3.54 -5.27 4.98
N HIS A 24 2.70 -4.25 4.97
CA HIS A 24 1.46 -4.19 5.72
C HIS A 24 0.26 -4.33 4.78
N HIS A 25 -0.71 -5.16 5.16
CA HIS A 25 -2.01 -5.26 4.48
C HIS A 25 -2.92 -4.15 4.99
N ILE A 26 -3.25 -3.17 4.13
CA ILE A 26 -4.10 -2.03 4.53
C ILE A 26 -5.51 -2.51 4.88
N LYS A 27 -6.15 -3.28 3.99
CA LYS A 27 -7.30 -4.12 4.34
C LYS A 27 -6.78 -5.46 4.86
N PRO A 28 -7.09 -5.86 6.11
CA PRO A 28 -6.61 -7.12 6.66
C PRO A 28 -7.06 -8.33 5.83
N ARG A 29 -6.23 -9.37 5.77
CA ARG A 29 -6.59 -10.64 5.10
C ARG A 29 -7.85 -11.28 5.68
N ARG A 30 -8.06 -11.18 7.00
CA ARG A 30 -9.26 -11.69 7.69
C ARG A 30 -10.56 -11.04 7.18
N CYS A 31 -10.47 -9.82 6.63
CA CYS A 31 -11.59 -9.09 6.04
C CYS A 31 -11.65 -9.26 4.51
N GLY A 32 -10.91 -10.20 3.92
CA GLY A 32 -10.85 -10.40 2.46
C GLY A 32 -9.88 -9.46 1.73
N GLY A 33 -8.95 -8.82 2.46
CA GLY A 33 -7.88 -8.03 1.86
C GLY A 33 -6.95 -8.86 0.96
N SER A 34 -6.70 -8.37 -0.25
CA SER A 34 -5.82 -9.05 -1.22
C SER A 34 -4.34 -8.92 -0.84
N SER A 35 -3.47 -9.77 -1.40
CA SER A 35 -2.00 -9.58 -1.31
C SER A 35 -1.41 -8.91 -2.55
N GLY A 36 -2.24 -8.18 -3.30
CA GLY A 36 -1.82 -7.42 -4.48
C GLY A 36 -1.29 -6.04 -4.10
N MET A 37 -0.64 -5.37 -5.06
CA MET A 37 -0.02 -4.06 -4.86
C MET A 37 -1.00 -2.95 -4.45
N GLY A 38 -2.28 -3.07 -4.83
CA GLY A 38 -3.32 -2.14 -4.38
C GLY A 38 -3.74 -2.27 -2.91
N ASN A 39 -3.22 -3.26 -2.17
CA ASN A 39 -3.50 -3.47 -0.74
C ASN A 39 -2.25 -3.55 0.14
N LEU A 40 -1.06 -3.47 -0.46
CA LEU A 40 0.21 -3.65 0.24
C LEU A 40 0.99 -2.34 0.25
N ILE A 41 1.42 -1.94 1.45
CA ILE A 41 2.27 -0.79 1.69
C ILE A 41 3.53 -1.21 2.44
N ALA A 42 4.68 -0.67 2.05
CA ALA A 42 5.96 -0.82 2.70
C ALA A 42 6.11 0.23 3.81
N LEU A 43 6.27 -0.22 5.05
CA LEU A 43 6.35 0.62 6.24
C LEU A 43 7.59 0.28 7.06
N CYS A 44 8.27 1.28 7.63
CA CYS A 44 9.24 1.03 8.69
C CYS A 44 8.51 0.52 9.97
N PRO A 45 9.22 -0.08 10.95
CA PRO A 45 8.58 -0.66 12.14
C PRO A 45 7.70 0.34 12.90
N ASN A 46 8.11 1.60 12.96
CA ASN A 46 7.35 2.65 13.62
C ASN A 46 6.03 2.97 12.89
N CYS A 47 6.07 3.10 11.56
CA CYS A 47 4.86 3.36 10.79
C CYS A 47 3.97 2.12 10.71
N HIS A 48 4.56 0.91 10.67
CA HIS A 48 3.82 -0.35 10.71
C HIS A 48 3.02 -0.45 12.01
N HIS A 49 3.65 -0.20 13.15
CA HIS A 49 3.00 -0.20 14.46
C HIS A 49 1.87 0.84 14.57
N ARG A 50 2.05 2.02 13.95
CA ARG A 50 1.00 3.05 13.88
C ARG A 50 -0.17 2.63 12.99
N ALA A 51 0.09 1.87 11.92
CA ALA A 51 -0.96 1.32 11.06
C ALA A 51 -1.74 0.22 11.79
N ASP A 52 -1.05 -0.71 12.46
CA ASP A 52 -1.68 -1.77 13.26
C ASP A 52 -2.57 -1.22 14.39
N ARG A 53 -2.21 -0.04 14.94
CA ARG A 53 -2.97 0.66 15.98
C ARG A 53 -3.98 1.67 15.44
N ASN A 54 -4.28 1.65 14.15
CA ASN A 54 -5.25 2.56 13.54
C ASN A 54 -4.95 4.07 13.79
N THR A 55 -3.68 4.39 14.05
CA THR A 55 -3.20 5.78 14.20
C THR A 55 -2.89 6.38 12.82
N LEU A 56 -2.53 5.54 11.85
CA LEU A 56 -2.54 5.88 10.43
C LEU A 56 -3.80 5.31 9.79
N LYS A 57 -4.63 6.19 9.22
CA LYS A 57 -5.91 5.77 8.63
C LYS A 57 -5.70 5.06 7.28
N PRO A 58 -6.49 4.03 6.92
CA PRO A 58 -6.37 3.26 5.69
C PRO A 58 -6.46 4.15 4.46
N LYS A 59 -7.33 5.17 4.48
CA LYS A 59 -7.41 6.17 3.41
C LYS A 59 -6.05 6.81 3.12
N PHE A 60 -5.35 7.27 4.16
CA PHE A 60 -4.00 7.84 4.01
C PHE A 60 -3.00 6.82 3.49
N LEU A 61 -3.06 5.57 3.95
CA LEU A 61 -2.18 4.50 3.45
C LEU A 61 -2.44 4.20 1.97
N PHE A 62 -3.71 4.20 1.54
CA PHE A 62 -4.07 4.05 0.13
C PHE A 62 -3.60 5.23 -0.74
N GLU A 63 -3.63 6.45 -0.22
CA GLU A 63 -3.06 7.63 -0.90
C GLU A 63 -1.54 7.48 -1.10
N CYS A 64 -0.82 6.97 -0.09
CA CYS A 64 0.61 6.65 -0.22
C CYS A 64 0.86 5.60 -1.32
N VAL A 65 0.06 4.53 -1.33
CA VAL A 65 0.15 3.49 -2.35
C VAL A 65 -0.14 4.04 -3.75
N ALA A 66 -1.17 4.88 -3.90
CA ALA A 66 -1.50 5.51 -5.19
C ALA A 66 -0.30 6.32 -5.73
N LYS A 67 0.31 7.17 -4.89
CA LYS A 67 1.51 7.94 -5.26
C LYS A 67 2.67 7.05 -5.70
N ARG A 68 2.89 5.92 -5.04
CA ARG A 68 3.91 4.94 -5.46
C ARG A 68 3.58 4.38 -6.85
N LEU A 69 2.33 3.98 -7.09
CA LEU A 69 1.91 3.40 -8.36
C LEU A 69 2.00 4.41 -9.51
N ASP A 70 1.59 5.66 -9.28
CA ASP A 70 1.70 6.75 -10.25
C ASP A 70 3.16 6.97 -10.64
N ARG A 71 4.05 7.10 -9.65
CA ARG A 71 5.49 7.26 -9.88
C ARG A 71 6.06 6.10 -10.69
N GLN A 72 5.76 4.86 -10.33
CA GLN A 72 6.28 3.69 -11.05
C GLN A 72 5.73 3.58 -12.48
N LEU A 73 4.50 4.05 -12.72
CA LEU A 73 3.92 4.13 -14.06
C LEU A 73 4.65 5.19 -14.90
N GLU A 74 4.87 6.39 -14.34
CA GLU A 74 5.58 7.50 -14.99
C GLU A 74 7.04 7.14 -15.32
N GLU A 75 7.73 6.45 -14.40
CA GLU A 75 9.10 5.94 -14.58
C GLU A 75 9.17 4.76 -15.57
N GLY A 76 8.03 4.19 -15.98
CA GLY A 76 7.96 3.02 -16.84
C GLY A 76 8.39 1.71 -16.15
N THR A 77 8.47 1.68 -14.82
CA THR A 77 8.84 0.50 -14.02
C THR A 77 7.64 -0.37 -13.66
N LEU A 78 6.41 0.12 -13.87
CA LEU A 78 5.16 -0.61 -13.69
C LEU A 78 4.39 -0.74 -15.00
N ALA A 79 4.00 -1.97 -15.35
CA ALA A 79 3.17 -2.20 -16.52
C ALA A 79 1.75 -1.62 -16.35
N VAL A 80 1.21 -1.04 -17.43
CA VAL A 80 -0.09 -0.33 -17.41
C VAL A 80 -1.24 -1.22 -16.96
N ASP A 81 -1.27 -2.50 -17.34
CA ASP A 81 -2.31 -3.45 -16.93
C ASP A 81 -2.23 -3.78 -15.42
N VAL A 82 -1.02 -3.77 -14.86
CA VAL A 82 -0.78 -3.99 -13.44
C VAL A 82 -1.21 -2.76 -12.64
N TYR A 83 -0.85 -1.56 -13.11
CA TYR A 83 -1.33 -0.29 -12.55
C TYR A 83 -2.86 -0.24 -12.51
N ARG A 84 -3.54 -0.53 -13.63
CA ARG A 84 -5.01 -0.51 -13.72
C ARG A 84 -5.67 -1.45 -12.72
N ARG A 85 -5.15 -2.67 -12.57
CA ARG A 85 -5.66 -3.65 -11.59
C ARG A 85 -5.45 -3.20 -10.15
N ALA A 86 -4.29 -2.62 -9.84
CA ALA A 86 -3.98 -2.11 -8.52
C ALA A 86 -4.84 -0.89 -8.17
N GLN A 87 -4.98 0.07 -9.10
CA GLN A 87 -5.79 1.27 -8.94
C GLN A 87 -7.27 0.93 -8.76
N ALA A 88 -7.81 0.02 -9.58
CA ALA A 88 -9.20 -0.44 -9.42
C ALA A 88 -9.44 -1.05 -8.02
N ARG A 89 -8.44 -1.76 -7.48
CA ARG A 89 -8.53 -2.31 -6.13
C ARG A 89 -8.53 -1.24 -5.04
N ILE A 90 -7.69 -0.21 -5.19
CA ILE A 90 -7.67 0.93 -4.26
C ILE A 90 -9.02 1.65 -4.29
N SER A 91 -9.56 1.94 -5.47
CA SER A 91 -10.87 2.59 -5.61
C SER A 91 -11.98 1.77 -4.94
N GLN A 92 -11.95 0.44 -5.09
CA GLN A 92 -12.88 -0.45 -4.39
C GLN A 92 -12.80 -0.26 -2.87
N TYR A 93 -11.60 -0.35 -2.29
CA TYR A 93 -11.44 -0.23 -0.83
C TYR A 93 -11.78 1.16 -0.28
N LEU A 94 -11.47 2.22 -1.03
CA LEU A 94 -11.86 3.59 -0.66
C LEU A 94 -13.39 3.74 -0.64
N ALA A 95 -14.09 3.19 -1.63
CA ALA A 95 -15.54 3.20 -1.65
C ALA A 95 -16.13 2.40 -0.47
N GLU A 96 -15.54 1.27 -0.09
CA GLU A 96 -16.00 0.51 1.08
C GLU A 96 -15.83 1.31 2.38
N LEU A 97 -14.71 2.03 2.56
CA LEU A 97 -14.45 2.90 3.71
C LEU A 97 -15.43 4.10 3.82
N GLU A 98 -16.06 4.51 2.73
CA GLU A 98 -17.07 5.58 2.72
C GLU A 98 -18.46 5.05 3.12
N ASN A 99 -18.72 3.77 2.90
CA ASN A 99 -20.01 3.13 3.17
C ASN A 99 -20.09 2.53 4.58
N GLU A 100 -18.96 2.12 5.15
CA GLU A 100 -18.90 1.57 6.50
C GLU A 100 -18.56 2.70 7.50
N ASN A 101 -19.48 2.94 8.45
CA ASN A 101 -19.17 3.68 9.69
C ASN A 101 -18.22 2.90 10.62
N ASP A 102 -17.79 1.70 10.21
CA ASP A 102 -16.96 0.82 10.99
C ASP A 102 -15.68 0.51 10.24
N PHE A 103 -14.59 0.79 10.91
CA PHE A 103 -13.25 0.60 10.43
C PHE A 103 -12.98 -0.90 10.36
N TRP A 104 -12.15 -1.39 9.43
CA TRP A 104 -11.74 -2.80 9.34
C TRP A 104 -10.86 -3.28 10.52
N ASP A 105 -11.28 -3.00 11.76
CA ASP A 105 -10.66 -3.44 13.01
C ASP A 105 -11.02 -4.90 13.33
#